data_AF-A0A7W0A0U6-F1
#
_entry.id   AF-A0A7W0A0U6-F1
#
_cell.length_a   1.000
_cell.length_b   1.000
_cell.length_c   1.000
_cell.angle_alpha   90.00
_cell.angle_beta   90.00
_cell.angle_gamma   90.00
#
_symmetry.space_group_name_H-M   'P 1'
#
loop_
_entity.id
_entity.type
_entity.pdbx_description
1 polymer ?
#
loop_
_entity_poly.entity_id
_entity_poly.type
_entity_poly.pdbx_seq_one_letter_code
_entity_poly.pdbx_strand_id
1 'polypeptide(L)'
;MPFLGGSSALGGTIDEKRAEAARLQTQIDVQAERIAALDRQFDSARDKAGQADAAVSQARAQLTEADQRMAQIGVRLSSAAVEAYVQGSSVSFLEQLATTDGKDLSVRTQYFKTTASGQRDALDALKSAREDLSLKRSRLEQAQQSARSAASAVDGQLEAVAKAESNQRNSLARVNGELGQLLREEQARRSAEALRVAQAAAAARAGAAARAAVRVSTPSASASAGTAEVSPGHTPPGGLWTCIRQRESSGNYRSGGGGAYQFRPETWESLGGTGRAEDADPATQDAMAMRLQQRSGWSQWTTARGCGAG
;
A
#
# COMPACT_ATOMS: atom_id res chain seq x y z
N MET A 1 19.67 64.25 3.08
CA MET A 1 18.43 63.47 2.89
C MET A 1 18.36 63.01 1.44
N PRO A 2 17.70 61.89 1.10
CA PRO A 2 17.96 60.51 1.50
C PRO A 2 18.14 59.61 0.24
N PHE A 3 18.89 58.52 0.32
CA PHE A 3 18.65 57.36 -0.56
C PHE A 3 18.13 56.22 0.32
N LEU A 4 16.80 56.15 0.37
CA LEU A 4 15.99 55.03 0.86
C LEU A 4 16.38 53.79 0.03
N GLY A 5 16.69 52.63 0.59
CA GLY A 5 15.86 51.90 1.56
C GLY A 5 14.76 51.17 0.79
N GLY A 6 15.06 50.01 0.17
CA GLY A 6 14.04 49.30 -0.63
C GLY A 6 14.50 48.08 -1.42
N SER A 7 15.34 47.20 -0.86
CA SER A 7 15.68 45.93 -1.53
C SER A 7 15.38 44.67 -0.69
N SER A 8 14.93 44.81 0.55
CA SER A 8 14.87 43.69 1.50
C SER A 8 13.55 42.91 1.51
N ALA A 9 12.50 43.33 0.79
CA ALA A 9 11.19 42.69 0.86
C ALA A 9 11.00 41.50 -0.12
N LEU A 10 11.75 41.45 -1.22
CA LEU A 10 11.60 40.41 -2.26
C LEU A 10 12.37 39.12 -1.92
N GLY A 11 13.54 39.24 -1.27
CA GLY A 11 14.38 38.09 -0.89
C GLY A 11 13.72 37.18 0.15
N GLY A 12 13.07 37.76 1.16
CA GLY A 12 12.41 36.99 2.23
C GLY A 12 11.32 36.04 1.71
N THR A 13 10.53 36.47 0.73
CA THR A 13 9.40 35.68 0.21
C THR A 13 9.81 34.50 -0.67
N ILE A 14 10.92 34.59 -1.40
CA ILE A 14 11.41 33.50 -2.26
C ILE A 14 12.10 32.43 -1.39
N ASP A 15 12.88 32.85 -0.40
CA ASP A 15 13.56 31.91 0.49
C ASP A 15 12.59 31.19 1.42
N GLU A 16 11.51 31.85 1.88
CA GLU A 16 10.39 31.20 2.57
C GLU A 16 9.72 30.12 1.69
N LYS A 17 9.42 30.44 0.42
CA LYS A 17 8.81 29.47 -0.51
C LYS A 17 9.74 28.29 -0.83
N ARG A 18 11.05 28.50 -0.91
CA ARG A 18 12.03 27.40 -1.06
C ARG A 18 12.10 26.51 0.18
N ALA A 19 12.10 27.11 1.37
CA ALA A 19 12.11 26.37 2.62
C ALA A 19 10.83 25.52 2.78
N GLU A 20 9.68 26.05 2.36
CA GLU A 20 8.40 25.35 2.39
C GLU A 20 8.33 24.21 1.37
N ALA A 21 8.81 24.43 0.13
CA ALA A 21 8.94 23.36 -0.87
C ALA A 21 9.86 22.23 -0.40
N ALA A 22 10.97 22.56 0.27
CA ALA A 22 11.87 21.57 0.86
C ALA A 22 11.17 20.76 1.97
N ARG A 23 10.35 21.40 2.81
CA ARG A 23 9.54 20.71 3.84
C ARG A 23 8.50 19.77 3.22
N LEU A 24 7.80 20.19 2.16
CA LEU A 24 6.86 19.33 1.44
C LEU A 24 7.57 18.12 0.83
N GLN A 25 8.74 18.33 0.22
CA GLN A 25 9.53 17.25 -0.35
C GLN A 25 9.91 16.23 0.74
N THR A 26 10.41 16.68 1.88
CA THR A 26 10.70 15.79 3.02
C THR A 26 9.46 15.03 3.51
N GLN A 27 8.29 15.67 3.55
CA GLN A 27 7.05 14.97 3.92
C GLN A 27 6.63 13.90 2.92
N ILE A 28 6.86 14.12 1.62
CA ILE A 28 6.59 13.13 0.58
C ILE A 28 7.56 11.95 0.71
N ASP A 29 8.85 12.23 0.90
CA ASP A 29 9.89 11.20 1.03
C ASP A 29 9.63 10.29 2.24
N VAL A 30 9.32 10.88 3.41
CA VAL A 30 8.96 10.13 4.62
C VAL A 30 7.70 9.28 4.44
N GLN A 31 6.70 9.78 3.70
CA GLN A 31 5.50 9.01 3.40
C GLN A 31 5.80 7.85 2.44
N ALA A 32 6.64 8.05 1.44
CA ALA A 32 7.07 7.01 0.51
C ALA A 32 7.83 5.89 1.23
N GLU A 33 8.76 6.24 2.14
CA GLU A 33 9.48 5.26 2.96
C GLU A 33 8.53 4.45 3.85
N ARG A 34 7.51 5.11 4.42
CA ARG A 34 6.52 4.46 5.27
C ARG A 34 5.64 3.49 4.49
N ILE A 35 5.19 3.87 3.28
CA ILE A 35 4.41 2.99 2.40
C ILE A 35 5.25 1.77 2.00
N ALA A 36 6.50 1.99 1.55
CA ALA A 36 7.40 0.90 1.19
C ALA A 36 7.70 -0.05 2.36
N ALA A 37 7.73 0.46 3.60
CA ALA A 37 7.86 -0.38 4.79
C ALA A 37 6.60 -1.20 5.07
N LEU A 38 5.40 -0.61 4.90
CA LEU A 38 4.13 -1.31 5.04
C LEU A 38 3.96 -2.41 3.99
N ASP A 39 4.35 -2.16 2.73
CA ASP A 39 4.30 -3.17 1.67
C ASP A 39 5.15 -4.40 2.02
N ARG A 40 6.41 -4.18 2.45
CA ARG A 40 7.28 -5.27 2.90
C ARG A 40 6.71 -6.04 4.10
N GLN A 41 6.05 -5.34 5.02
CA GLN A 41 5.41 -5.97 6.17
C GLN A 41 4.18 -6.79 5.77
N PHE A 42 3.37 -6.28 4.84
CA PHE A 42 2.22 -6.98 4.28
C PHE A 42 2.64 -8.24 3.53
N ASP A 43 3.64 -8.15 2.64
CA ASP A 43 4.16 -9.30 1.91
C ASP A 43 4.71 -10.35 2.86
N SER A 44 5.48 -9.94 3.88
CA SER A 44 5.98 -10.86 4.91
C SER A 44 4.85 -11.53 5.71
N ALA A 45 3.79 -10.79 6.04
CA ALA A 45 2.62 -11.34 6.74
C ALA A 45 1.87 -12.34 5.86
N ARG A 46 1.70 -12.03 4.57
CA ARG A 46 1.07 -12.91 3.57
C ARG A 46 1.86 -14.21 3.38
N ASP A 47 3.18 -14.11 3.25
CA ASP A 47 4.06 -15.28 3.13
C ASP A 47 3.97 -16.18 4.37
N LYS A 48 3.97 -15.58 5.57
CA LYS A 48 3.78 -16.31 6.83
C LYS A 48 2.41 -16.98 6.91
N ALA A 49 1.35 -16.33 6.45
CA ALA A 49 0.02 -16.93 6.38
C ALA A 49 0.01 -18.15 5.44
N GLY A 50 0.61 -18.03 4.26
CA GLY A 50 0.75 -19.15 3.33
C GLY A 50 1.56 -20.32 3.90
N GLN A 51 2.67 -20.04 4.61
CA GLN A 51 3.46 -21.06 5.31
C GLN A 51 2.66 -21.74 6.42
N ALA A 52 1.88 -20.99 7.20
CA ALA A 52 1.05 -21.53 8.26
C ALA A 52 -0.09 -22.43 7.72
N ASP A 53 -0.73 -22.04 6.62
CA ASP A 53 -1.74 -22.87 5.95
C ASP A 53 -1.17 -24.17 5.38
N ALA A 54 0.05 -24.10 4.81
CA ALA A 54 0.78 -25.28 4.38
C ALA A 54 1.10 -26.21 5.57
N ALA A 55 1.53 -25.65 6.72
CA ALA A 55 1.78 -26.41 7.94
C ALA A 55 0.52 -27.09 8.49
N VAL A 56 -0.64 -26.41 8.45
CA VAL A 56 -1.93 -27.02 8.82
C VAL A 56 -2.25 -28.20 7.92
N SER A 57 -2.07 -28.05 6.60
CA SER A 57 -2.33 -29.11 5.63
C SER A 57 -1.42 -30.32 5.85
N GLN A 58 -0.13 -30.07 6.09
CA GLN A 58 0.85 -31.12 6.43
C GLN A 58 0.49 -31.82 7.74
N ALA A 59 0.12 -31.08 8.78
CA ALA A 59 -0.25 -31.65 10.07
C ALA A 59 -1.52 -32.52 9.98
N ARG A 60 -2.51 -32.12 9.17
CA ARG A 60 -3.71 -32.93 8.89
C ARG A 60 -3.36 -34.25 8.19
N ALA A 61 -2.47 -34.21 7.20
CA ALA A 61 -2.02 -35.41 6.51
C ALA A 61 -1.30 -36.37 7.46
N GLN A 62 -0.39 -35.86 8.30
CA GLN A 62 0.32 -36.67 9.30
C GLN A 62 -0.62 -37.26 10.35
N LEU A 63 -1.66 -36.53 10.77
CA LEU A 63 -2.66 -37.04 11.70
C LEU A 63 -3.45 -38.20 11.07
N THR A 64 -3.85 -38.06 9.80
CA THR A 64 -4.54 -39.11 9.04
C THR A 64 -3.69 -40.39 8.96
N GLU A 65 -2.39 -40.24 8.70
CA GLU A 65 -1.44 -41.35 8.67
C GLU A 65 -1.30 -42.03 10.05
N ALA A 66 -1.26 -41.25 11.13
CA ALA A 66 -1.22 -41.77 12.49
C ALA A 66 -2.51 -42.52 12.88
N ASP A 67 -3.68 -42.00 12.47
CA ASP A 67 -4.98 -42.67 12.66
C ASP A 67 -5.02 -44.02 11.91
N GLN A 68 -4.48 -44.09 10.69
CA GLN A 68 -4.37 -45.35 9.93
C GLN A 68 -3.45 -46.36 10.63
N ARG A 69 -2.30 -45.92 11.16
CA ARG A 69 -1.42 -46.79 11.96
C ARG A 69 -2.12 -47.32 13.19
N MET A 70 -2.86 -46.48 13.91
CA MET A 70 -3.66 -46.90 15.07
C MET A 70 -4.70 -47.96 14.70
N ALA A 71 -5.38 -47.81 13.56
CA ALA A 71 -6.32 -48.81 13.07
C ALA A 71 -5.62 -50.16 12.79
N GLN A 72 -4.45 -50.15 12.14
CA GLN A 72 -3.68 -51.36 11.86
C GLN A 72 -3.20 -52.05 13.14
N ILE A 73 -2.74 -51.28 14.14
CA ILE A 73 -2.35 -51.82 15.45
C ILE A 73 -3.55 -52.43 16.17
N GLY A 74 -4.72 -51.78 16.09
CA GLY A 74 -5.98 -52.33 16.64
C GLY A 74 -6.33 -53.69 16.06
N VAL A 75 -6.21 -53.85 14.73
CA VAL A 75 -6.43 -55.15 14.07
C VAL A 75 -5.45 -56.20 14.58
N ARG A 76 -4.14 -55.92 14.62
CA ARG A 76 -3.13 -56.87 15.12
C ARG A 76 -3.36 -57.26 16.58
N LEU A 77 -3.71 -56.30 17.43
CA LEU A 77 -4.01 -56.53 18.83
C LEU A 77 -5.25 -57.42 18.99
N SER A 78 -6.29 -57.20 18.18
CA SER A 78 -7.48 -58.05 18.19
C SER A 78 -7.16 -59.49 17.78
N SER A 79 -6.35 -59.69 16.73
CA SER A 79 -5.91 -61.02 16.30
C SER A 79 -5.09 -61.74 17.38
N ALA A 80 -4.15 -61.04 18.03
CA ALA A 80 -3.34 -61.59 19.11
C ALA A 80 -4.19 -61.97 20.35
N ALA A 81 -5.22 -61.17 20.66
CA ALA A 81 -6.14 -61.48 21.75
C ALA A 81 -7.02 -62.70 21.45
N VAL A 82 -7.52 -62.83 20.21
CA VAL A 82 -8.28 -64.01 19.77
C VAL A 82 -7.42 -65.27 19.81
N GLU A 83 -6.18 -65.21 19.30
CA GLU A 83 -5.24 -66.34 19.34
C GLU A 83 -4.95 -66.77 20.78
N ALA A 84 -4.67 -65.81 21.67
CA ALA A 84 -4.44 -66.08 23.09
C ALA A 84 -5.68 -66.67 23.79
N TYR A 85 -6.90 -66.25 23.44
CA TYR A 85 -8.14 -66.82 23.98
C TYR A 85 -8.37 -68.25 23.51
N VAL A 86 -8.22 -68.50 22.20
CA VAL A 86 -8.42 -69.83 21.59
C VAL A 86 -7.38 -70.83 22.10
N GLN A 87 -6.10 -70.44 22.18
CA GLN A 87 -5.03 -71.30 22.71
C GLN A 87 -5.05 -71.39 24.24
N GLY A 88 -5.37 -70.30 24.96
CA GLY A 88 -5.45 -70.29 26.43
C GLY A 88 -6.62 -71.12 26.98
N SER A 89 -7.68 -71.31 26.20
CA SER A 89 -8.81 -72.19 26.52
C SER A 89 -8.55 -73.67 26.20
N SER A 90 -7.38 -74.03 25.68
CA SER A 90 -7.10 -75.40 25.24
C SER A 90 -6.79 -76.33 26.42
N VAL A 91 -7.87 -76.88 27.01
CA VAL A 91 -7.82 -78.10 27.83
C VAL A 91 -7.06 -79.21 27.07
N SER A 92 -7.13 -79.21 25.73
CA SER A 92 -6.36 -80.08 24.83
C SER A 92 -4.83 -79.88 24.92
N PHE A 93 -4.32 -78.68 25.19
CA PHE A 93 -2.87 -78.47 25.39
C PHE A 93 -2.41 -79.06 26.72
N LEU A 94 -3.20 -78.92 27.79
CA LEU A 94 -2.88 -79.52 29.10
C LEU A 94 -2.93 -81.05 29.04
N GLU A 95 -3.91 -81.60 28.32
CA GLU A 95 -4.02 -83.04 28.08
C GLU A 95 -2.85 -83.57 27.23
N GLN A 96 -2.45 -82.83 26.19
CA GLN A 96 -1.30 -83.17 25.35
C GLN A 96 0.04 -82.95 26.06
N LEU A 97 0.12 -82.02 27.02
CA LEU A 97 1.29 -81.77 27.88
C LEU A 97 1.47 -82.88 28.93
N ALA A 98 0.37 -83.47 29.42
CA ALA A 98 0.43 -84.62 30.33
C ALA A 98 0.94 -85.90 29.64
N THR A 99 0.89 -85.98 28.31
CA THR A 99 1.19 -87.21 27.56
C THR A 99 2.44 -87.15 26.66
N THR A 100 3.29 -86.10 26.70
CA THR A 100 4.48 -86.00 25.80
C THR A 100 5.85 -86.05 26.50
N ASP A 101 6.82 -86.70 25.84
CA ASP A 101 8.20 -86.94 26.29
C ASP A 101 9.12 -85.68 26.30
N GLY A 102 10.13 -85.70 27.17
CA GLY A 102 10.91 -84.52 27.56
C GLY A 102 11.77 -83.81 26.50
N LYS A 103 11.89 -84.33 25.26
CA LYS A 103 12.63 -83.67 24.16
C LYS A 103 11.82 -82.56 23.48
N ASP A 104 10.51 -82.55 23.67
CA ASP A 104 9.57 -81.60 23.05
C ASP A 104 9.41 -80.30 23.89
N LEU A 105 9.94 -80.30 25.13
CA LEU A 105 9.88 -79.19 26.08
C LEU A 105 10.68 -77.95 25.64
N SER A 106 11.79 -78.12 24.93
CA SER A 106 12.67 -77.01 24.49
C SER A 106 12.04 -76.20 23.35
N VAL A 107 11.47 -76.86 22.35
CA VAL A 107 10.73 -76.21 21.24
C VAL A 107 9.51 -75.47 21.78
N ARG A 108 8.81 -76.04 22.76
CA ARG A 108 7.64 -75.40 23.42
C ARG A 108 8.03 -74.21 24.30
N THR A 109 9.16 -74.28 25.01
CA THR A 109 9.71 -73.13 25.76
C THR A 109 10.02 -71.98 24.81
N GLN A 110 10.52 -72.29 23.61
CA GLN A 110 10.79 -71.27 22.59
C GLN A 110 9.50 -70.71 21.98
N TYR A 111 8.52 -71.57 21.68
CA TYR A 111 7.20 -71.15 21.20
C TYR A 111 6.52 -70.20 22.19
N PHE A 112 6.49 -70.55 23.48
CA PHE A 112 5.93 -69.71 24.54
C PHE A 112 6.65 -68.37 24.67
N LYS A 113 7.99 -68.36 24.54
CA LYS A 113 8.78 -67.11 24.53
C LYS A 113 8.44 -66.24 23.31
N THR A 114 8.19 -66.83 22.15
CA THR A 114 7.84 -66.09 20.92
C THR A 114 6.43 -65.49 21.00
N THR A 115 5.42 -66.22 21.47
CA THR A 115 4.06 -65.69 21.67
C THR A 115 4.00 -64.63 22.77
N ALA A 116 4.67 -64.86 23.91
CA ALA A 116 4.76 -63.87 24.99
C ALA A 116 5.60 -62.64 24.63
N SER A 117 6.51 -62.74 23.64
CA SER A 117 7.22 -61.58 23.07
C SER A 117 6.29 -60.77 22.18
N GLY A 118 5.58 -61.41 21.24
CA GLY A 118 4.69 -60.73 20.29
C GLY A 118 3.56 -59.95 20.98
N GLN A 119 3.04 -60.44 22.11
CA GLN A 119 2.07 -59.70 22.92
C GLN A 119 2.65 -58.42 23.54
N ARG A 120 3.89 -58.47 24.04
CA ARG A 120 4.57 -57.28 24.59
C ARG A 120 4.85 -56.27 23.49
N ASP A 121 5.34 -56.73 22.34
CA ASP A 121 5.59 -55.88 21.17
C ASP A 121 4.32 -55.16 20.68
N ALA A 122 3.17 -55.84 20.70
CA ALA A 122 1.89 -55.24 20.31
C ALA A 122 1.41 -54.16 21.30
N LEU A 123 1.63 -54.35 22.60
CA LEU A 123 1.30 -53.36 23.63
C LEU A 123 2.24 -52.16 23.57
N ASP A 124 3.53 -52.38 23.35
CA ASP A 124 4.52 -51.31 23.19
C ASP A 124 4.25 -50.49 21.92
N ALA A 125 3.90 -51.14 20.81
CA ALA A 125 3.49 -50.48 19.58
C ALA A 125 2.22 -49.63 19.78
N LEU A 126 1.23 -50.15 20.52
CA LEU A 126 0.02 -49.39 20.87
C LEU A 126 0.34 -48.16 21.71
N LYS A 127 1.20 -48.30 22.71
CA LYS A 127 1.61 -47.18 23.57
C LYS A 127 2.30 -46.10 22.73
N SER A 128 3.29 -46.49 21.92
CA SER A 128 4.02 -45.57 21.04
C SER A 128 3.09 -44.87 20.04
N ALA A 129 2.15 -45.58 19.44
CA ALA A 129 1.22 -44.99 18.48
C ALA A 129 0.20 -44.04 19.12
N ARG A 130 -0.22 -44.29 20.37
CA ARG A 130 -1.03 -43.33 21.15
C ARG A 130 -0.27 -42.05 21.45
N GLU A 131 1.01 -42.17 21.81
CA GLU A 131 1.89 -41.01 22.04
C GLU A 131 2.10 -40.20 20.75
N ASP A 132 2.35 -40.87 19.61
CA ASP A 132 2.46 -40.21 18.29
C ASP A 132 1.16 -39.50 17.92
N LEU A 133 0.00 -40.15 18.08
CA LEU A 133 -1.31 -39.54 17.80
C LEU A 133 -1.54 -38.26 18.63
N SER A 134 -1.22 -38.32 19.93
CA SER A 134 -1.31 -37.16 20.83
C SER A 134 -0.42 -36.01 20.35
N LEU A 135 0.82 -36.31 19.96
CA LEU A 135 1.77 -35.33 19.44
C LEU A 135 1.32 -34.74 18.10
N LYS A 136 0.78 -35.54 17.18
CA LYS A 136 0.24 -35.05 15.90
C LYS A 136 -0.99 -34.16 16.08
N ARG A 137 -1.89 -34.50 17.02
CA ARG A 137 -3.04 -33.65 17.39
C ARG A 137 -2.58 -32.31 17.92
N SER A 138 -1.64 -32.30 18.88
CA SER A 138 -1.09 -31.06 19.42
C SER A 138 -0.40 -30.21 18.34
N ARG A 139 0.34 -30.83 17.41
CA ARG A 139 0.94 -30.13 16.27
C ARG A 139 -0.10 -29.51 15.35
N LEU A 140 -1.20 -30.20 15.07
CA LEU A 140 -2.29 -29.67 14.27
C LEU A 140 -2.95 -28.46 14.96
N GLU A 141 -3.20 -28.54 16.27
CA GLU A 141 -3.74 -27.43 17.06
C GLU A 141 -2.80 -26.22 17.05
N GLN A 142 -1.50 -26.44 17.25
CA GLN A 142 -0.48 -25.38 17.17
C GLN A 142 -0.42 -24.75 15.77
N ALA A 143 -0.46 -25.56 14.71
CA ALA A 143 -0.47 -25.07 13.33
C ALA A 143 -1.73 -24.23 13.05
N GLN A 144 -2.90 -24.68 13.51
CA GLN A 144 -4.15 -23.92 13.37
C GLN A 144 -4.12 -22.60 14.13
N GLN A 145 -3.56 -22.58 15.34
CA GLN A 145 -3.39 -21.36 16.12
C GLN A 145 -2.43 -20.39 15.43
N SER A 146 -1.32 -20.90 14.89
CA SER A 146 -0.37 -20.11 14.10
C SER A 146 -1.02 -19.51 12.86
N ALA A 147 -1.80 -20.30 12.10
CA ALA A 147 -2.54 -19.82 10.94
C ALA A 147 -3.55 -18.71 11.29
N ARG A 148 -4.30 -18.86 12.39
CA ARG A 148 -5.19 -17.80 12.89
C ARG A 148 -4.42 -16.52 13.23
N SER A 149 -3.30 -16.64 13.94
CA SER A 149 -2.47 -15.48 14.30
C SER A 149 -1.86 -14.79 13.07
N ALA A 150 -1.48 -15.56 12.05
CA ALA A 150 -0.96 -15.03 10.80
C ALA A 150 -2.06 -14.32 10.00
N ALA A 151 -3.28 -14.87 9.96
CA ALA A 151 -4.44 -14.21 9.34
C ALA A 151 -4.75 -12.87 10.02
N SER A 152 -4.83 -12.83 11.35
CA SER A 152 -5.02 -11.57 12.09
C SER A 152 -3.88 -10.57 11.86
N ALA A 153 -2.65 -11.04 11.64
CA ALA A 153 -1.53 -10.16 11.30
C ALA A 153 -1.72 -9.52 9.91
N VAL A 154 -2.20 -10.28 8.92
CA VAL A 154 -2.54 -9.75 7.59
C VAL A 154 -3.65 -8.70 7.70
N ASP A 155 -4.71 -8.98 8.46
CA ASP A 155 -5.80 -8.01 8.68
C ASP A 155 -5.28 -6.71 9.32
N GLY A 156 -4.42 -6.83 10.34
CA GLY A 156 -3.78 -5.67 10.97
C GLY A 156 -2.90 -4.87 10.01
N GLN A 157 -2.25 -5.51 9.02
CA GLN A 157 -1.51 -4.80 7.98
C GLN A 157 -2.46 -4.08 6.99
N LEU A 158 -3.60 -4.67 6.62
CA LEU A 158 -4.60 -4.00 5.78
C LEU A 158 -5.15 -2.73 6.46
N GLU A 159 -5.41 -2.78 7.76
CA GLU A 159 -5.80 -1.61 8.54
C GLU A 159 -4.70 -0.54 8.58
N ALA A 160 -3.44 -0.96 8.73
CA ALA A 160 -2.29 -0.04 8.73
C ALA A 160 -2.13 0.67 7.38
N VAL A 161 -2.32 -0.06 6.26
CA VAL A 161 -2.34 0.50 4.91
C VAL A 161 -3.49 1.50 4.75
N ALA A 162 -4.72 1.13 5.15
CA ALA A 162 -5.87 2.03 5.09
C ALA A 162 -5.65 3.33 5.90
N LYS A 163 -5.01 3.22 7.06
CA LYS A 163 -4.64 4.38 7.89
C LYS A 163 -3.56 5.24 7.22
N ALA A 164 -2.58 4.62 6.55
CA ALA A 164 -1.58 5.35 5.78
C ALA A 164 -2.22 6.14 4.64
N GLU A 165 -3.15 5.55 3.89
CA GLU A 165 -3.91 6.25 2.85
C GLU A 165 -4.72 7.42 3.42
N SER A 166 -5.39 7.23 4.55
CA SER A 166 -6.14 8.31 5.21
C SER A 166 -5.21 9.46 5.63
N ASN A 167 -4.02 9.15 6.16
CA ASN A 167 -3.05 10.17 6.53
C ASN A 167 -2.55 10.93 5.30
N GLN A 168 -2.30 10.24 4.18
CA GLN A 168 -1.90 10.87 2.93
C GLN A 168 -2.98 11.83 2.41
N ARG A 169 -4.26 11.43 2.43
CA ARG A 169 -5.37 12.31 2.05
C ARG A 169 -5.45 13.56 2.93
N ASN A 170 -5.28 13.40 4.24
CA ASN A 170 -5.27 14.52 5.18
C ASN A 170 -4.10 15.48 4.94
N SER A 171 -2.90 14.95 4.64
CA SER A 171 -1.73 15.75 4.28
C SER A 171 -1.97 16.53 2.98
N LEU A 172 -2.53 15.89 1.95
CA LEU A 172 -2.88 16.55 0.68
C LEU A 172 -3.94 17.65 0.88
N ALA A 173 -4.97 17.39 1.70
CA ALA A 173 -5.99 18.39 2.02
C ALA A 173 -5.38 19.62 2.73
N ARG A 174 -4.45 19.39 3.66
CA ARG A 174 -3.72 20.47 4.35
C ARG A 174 -2.87 21.28 3.37
N VAL A 175 -2.05 20.61 2.56
CA VAL A 175 -1.19 21.25 1.55
C VAL A 175 -2.01 22.06 0.56
N ASN A 176 -3.14 21.53 0.08
CA ASN A 176 -4.04 22.27 -0.82
C ASN A 176 -4.68 23.48 -0.14
N GLY A 177 -5.01 23.37 1.15
CA GLY A 177 -5.52 24.48 1.95
C GLY A 177 -4.50 25.60 2.12
N GLU A 178 -3.25 25.25 2.46
CA GLU A 178 -2.11 26.15 2.58
C GLU A 178 -1.80 26.84 1.23
N LEU A 179 -1.74 26.08 0.13
CA LEU A 179 -1.55 26.63 -1.21
C LEU A 179 -2.67 27.62 -1.59
N GLY A 180 -3.92 27.27 -1.30
CA GLY A 180 -5.06 28.15 -1.52
C GLY A 180 -4.98 29.44 -0.70
N GLN A 181 -4.47 29.39 0.53
CA GLN A 181 -4.23 30.59 1.34
C GLN A 181 -3.14 31.47 0.75
N LEU A 182 -2.01 30.89 0.34
CA LEU A 182 -0.91 31.61 -0.29
C LEU A 182 -1.33 32.30 -1.60
N LEU A 183 -2.13 31.64 -2.43
CA LEU A 183 -2.66 32.24 -3.65
C LEU A 183 -3.53 33.46 -3.35
N ARG A 184 -4.38 33.39 -2.31
CA ARG A 184 -5.19 34.55 -1.87
C ARG A 184 -4.33 35.69 -1.35
N GLU A 185 -3.29 35.40 -0.57
CA GLU A 185 -2.37 36.41 -0.04
C GLU A 185 -1.58 37.11 -1.15
N GLU A 186 -1.08 36.36 -2.14
CA GLU A 186 -0.38 36.90 -3.31
C GLU A 186 -1.33 37.75 -4.17
N GLN A 187 -2.56 37.29 -4.41
CA GLN A 187 -3.56 38.05 -5.16
C GLN A 187 -3.96 39.34 -4.44
N ALA A 188 -4.10 39.29 -3.10
CA ALA A 188 -4.36 40.47 -2.28
C ALA A 188 -3.20 41.49 -2.39
N ARG A 189 -1.94 41.04 -2.32
CA ARG A 189 -0.76 41.91 -2.52
C ARG A 189 -0.77 42.59 -3.89
N ARG A 190 -1.00 41.83 -4.96
CA ARG A 190 -1.05 42.39 -6.33
C ARG A 190 -2.19 43.39 -6.50
N SER A 191 -3.36 43.12 -5.92
CA SER A 191 -4.50 44.04 -5.99
C SER A 191 -4.24 45.35 -5.23
N ALA A 192 -3.56 45.29 -4.08
CA ALA A 192 -3.16 46.47 -3.32
C ALA A 192 -2.15 47.34 -4.09
N GLU A 193 -1.17 46.73 -4.76
CA GLU A 193 -0.21 47.45 -5.60
C GLU A 193 -0.89 48.08 -6.82
N ALA A 194 -1.79 47.35 -7.49
CA ALA A 194 -2.57 47.88 -8.61
C ALA A 194 -3.43 49.08 -8.20
N LEU A 195 -4.06 49.03 -7.01
CA LEU A 195 -4.80 50.16 -6.44
C LEU A 195 -3.88 51.36 -6.17
N ARG A 196 -2.68 51.14 -5.60
CA ARG A 196 -1.69 52.23 -5.40
C ARG A 196 -1.28 52.88 -6.72
N VAL A 197 -0.96 52.09 -7.74
CA VAL A 197 -0.57 52.58 -9.06
C VAL A 197 -1.72 53.35 -9.71
N ALA A 198 -2.95 52.84 -9.64
CA ALA A 198 -4.14 53.51 -10.16
C ALA A 198 -4.43 54.86 -9.46
N GLN A 199 -4.31 54.91 -8.13
CA GLN A 199 -4.44 56.15 -7.36
C GLN A 199 -3.36 57.18 -7.74
N ALA A 200 -2.11 56.75 -7.88
CA ALA A 200 -1.02 57.62 -8.32
C ALA A 200 -1.24 58.17 -9.74
N ALA A 201 -1.70 57.33 -10.67
CA ALA A 201 -2.03 57.74 -12.03
C ALA A 201 -3.21 58.73 -12.08
N ALA A 202 -4.25 58.50 -11.26
CA ALA A 202 -5.39 59.41 -11.14
C ALA A 202 -4.97 60.78 -10.59
N ALA A 203 -4.13 60.81 -9.54
CA ALA A 203 -3.58 62.04 -8.99
C ALA A 203 -2.72 62.80 -10.01
N ALA A 204 -1.87 62.10 -10.78
CA ALA A 204 -1.07 62.69 -11.84
C ALA A 204 -1.93 63.29 -12.96
N ARG A 205 -3.00 62.60 -13.38
CA ARG A 205 -3.97 63.12 -14.37
C ARG A 205 -4.71 64.35 -13.87
N ALA A 206 -5.14 64.38 -12.61
CA ALA A 206 -5.78 65.55 -12.01
C ALA A 206 -4.83 66.76 -11.99
N GLY A 207 -3.56 66.55 -11.63
CA GLY A 207 -2.53 67.59 -11.69
C GLY A 207 -2.22 68.08 -13.11
N ALA A 208 -2.18 67.17 -14.10
CA ALA A 208 -2.00 67.52 -15.51
C ALA A 208 -3.20 68.29 -16.08
N ALA A 209 -4.43 67.91 -15.74
CA ALA A 209 -5.64 68.61 -16.14
C ALA A 209 -5.71 70.03 -15.53
N ALA A 210 -5.33 70.19 -14.26
CA ALA A 210 -5.22 71.51 -13.63
C ALA A 210 -4.17 72.39 -14.33
N ARG A 211 -3.03 71.81 -14.75
CA ARG A 211 -1.99 72.50 -15.53
C ARG A 211 -2.43 72.79 -16.98
N ALA A 212 -3.25 71.94 -17.58
CA ALA A 212 -3.79 72.13 -18.93
C ALA A 212 -4.94 73.15 -18.95
N ALA A 213 -5.77 73.23 -17.91
CA ALA A 213 -6.75 74.30 -17.73
C ALA A 213 -6.09 75.69 -17.63
N VAL A 214 -4.83 75.75 -17.15
CA VAL A 214 -3.99 76.97 -17.18
C VAL A 214 -3.36 77.21 -18.57
N ARG A 215 -3.32 76.23 -19.48
CA ARG A 215 -2.58 76.28 -20.75
C ARG A 215 -3.40 76.15 -22.04
N VAL A 216 -4.69 75.81 -22.01
CA VAL A 216 -5.49 75.69 -23.24
C VAL A 216 -6.05 77.05 -23.66
N SER A 217 -5.24 77.73 -24.47
CA SER A 217 -5.66 78.29 -25.75
C SER A 217 -5.02 77.42 -26.85
N THR A 218 -5.80 76.98 -27.85
CA THR A 218 -5.45 76.19 -29.06
C THR A 218 -5.51 74.65 -28.98
N PRO A 219 -6.17 73.95 -29.95
CA PRO A 219 -6.31 72.49 -29.98
C PRO A 219 -5.44 71.82 -31.07
N SER A 220 -5.01 70.57 -30.84
CA SER A 220 -4.67 69.61 -31.90
C SER A 220 -4.70 68.17 -31.36
N ALA A 221 -4.85 67.21 -32.27
CA ALA A 221 -5.56 65.94 -32.13
C ALA A 221 -4.70 64.68 -31.87
N SER A 222 -5.41 63.59 -31.49
CA SER A 222 -5.13 62.15 -31.77
C SER A 222 -3.87 61.49 -31.16
N ALA A 223 -3.81 60.20 -30.80
CA ALA A 223 -4.70 59.04 -30.77
C ALA A 223 -4.05 57.89 -29.93
N SER A 224 -4.86 56.88 -29.55
CA SER A 224 -4.68 55.40 -29.35
C SER A 224 -3.28 54.78 -29.23
N ALA A 225 -2.97 53.62 -28.60
CA ALA A 225 -3.58 52.49 -27.89
C ALA A 225 -2.41 51.82 -27.10
N GLY A 226 -2.57 51.04 -26.02
CA GLY A 226 -3.10 49.67 -26.01
C GLY A 226 -2.57 48.94 -24.77
N THR A 227 -3.43 48.16 -24.12
CA THR A 227 -3.12 47.31 -22.96
C THR A 227 -3.02 45.86 -23.41
N ALA A 228 -1.86 45.23 -23.17
CA ALA A 228 -1.72 43.77 -23.17
C ALA A 228 -1.70 43.29 -21.71
N GLU A 229 -2.69 42.49 -21.36
CA GLU A 229 -2.89 41.88 -20.05
C GLU A 229 -1.94 40.68 -19.89
N VAL A 230 -1.04 40.75 -18.91
CA VAL A 230 -0.12 39.67 -18.54
C VAL A 230 -0.79 38.86 -17.42
N SER A 231 -1.11 37.60 -17.70
CA SER A 231 -1.60 36.65 -16.68
C SER A 231 -0.51 36.28 -15.65
N PRO A 232 -0.84 36.18 -14.34
CA PRO A 232 0.10 35.78 -13.28
C PRO A 232 0.66 34.36 -13.41
N GLY A 233 1.92 34.20 -12.98
CA GLY A 233 2.68 32.95 -13.01
C GLY A 233 2.06 31.81 -12.20
N HIS A 234 1.68 30.76 -12.91
CA HIS A 234 1.46 29.41 -12.44
C HIS A 234 2.80 28.66 -12.42
N THR A 235 3.19 28.09 -11.28
CA THR A 235 4.37 27.22 -11.20
C THR A 235 3.93 25.76 -11.33
N PRO A 236 4.26 25.09 -12.45
CA PRO A 236 3.84 23.72 -12.69
C PRO A 236 4.49 22.71 -11.72
N PRO A 237 3.82 21.60 -11.33
CA PRO A 237 4.44 20.50 -10.58
C PRO A 237 5.75 20.02 -11.19
N GLY A 238 6.83 19.97 -10.39
CA GLY A 238 8.16 19.55 -10.83
C GLY A 238 8.34 18.04 -11.02
N GLY A 239 9.56 17.62 -11.32
CA GLY A 239 9.95 16.20 -11.38
C GLY A 239 9.33 15.45 -12.57
N LEU A 240 8.76 14.26 -12.28
CA LEU A 240 8.13 13.37 -13.27
C LEU A 240 7.07 14.10 -14.11
N TRP A 241 6.31 15.01 -13.49
CA TRP A 241 5.27 15.81 -14.14
C TRP A 241 5.82 16.78 -15.20
N THR A 242 7.02 17.34 -14.98
CA THR A 242 7.70 18.16 -15.97
C THR A 242 8.09 17.32 -17.19
N CYS A 243 8.60 16.10 -16.99
CA CYS A 243 8.95 15.21 -18.08
C CYS A 243 7.73 14.77 -18.90
N ILE A 244 6.61 14.45 -18.22
CA ILE A 244 5.36 14.05 -18.88
C ILE A 244 4.81 15.20 -19.71
N ARG A 245 4.62 16.40 -19.13
CA ARG A 245 4.13 17.56 -19.92
C ARG A 245 5.05 17.91 -21.09
N GLN A 246 6.36 17.78 -20.91
CA GLN A 246 7.31 18.05 -21.99
C GLN A 246 7.17 17.03 -23.14
N ARG A 247 6.92 15.76 -22.83
CA ARG A 247 6.71 14.72 -23.85
C ARG A 247 5.32 14.76 -24.48
N GLU A 248 4.29 15.10 -23.73
CA GLU A 248 2.89 15.08 -24.17
C GLU A 248 2.47 16.32 -24.97
N SER A 249 3.02 17.50 -24.62
CA SER A 249 2.61 18.76 -25.25
C SER A 249 3.73 19.79 -25.39
N SER A 250 5.00 19.41 -25.14
CA SER A 250 6.11 20.35 -24.98
C SER A 250 5.85 21.42 -23.90
N GLY A 251 5.05 21.10 -22.88
CA GLY A 251 4.68 22.03 -21.82
C GLY A 251 3.58 23.03 -22.19
N ASN A 252 2.90 22.86 -23.33
CA ASN A 252 1.84 23.75 -23.76
C ASN A 252 0.47 23.35 -23.16
N TYR A 253 -0.07 24.20 -22.29
CA TYR A 253 -1.40 24.03 -21.67
C TYR A 253 -2.56 24.30 -22.62
N ARG A 254 -2.32 25.01 -23.72
CA ARG A 254 -3.30 25.28 -24.77
C ARG A 254 -3.15 24.34 -25.97
N SER A 255 -2.41 23.25 -25.80
CA SER A 255 -2.29 22.23 -26.84
C SER A 255 -3.67 21.61 -27.10
N GLY A 256 -4.05 21.51 -28.38
CA GLY A 256 -5.28 20.84 -28.78
C GLY A 256 -5.23 19.34 -28.44
N GLY A 257 -6.35 18.77 -28.01
CA GLY A 257 -6.42 17.36 -27.60
C GLY A 257 -6.40 17.13 -26.09
N GLY A 258 -6.63 18.18 -25.29
CA GLY A 258 -6.75 18.06 -23.84
C GLY A 258 -5.63 18.74 -23.03
N GLY A 259 -4.93 19.71 -23.62
CA GLY A 259 -4.00 20.58 -22.90
C GLY A 259 -2.64 19.94 -22.61
N ALA A 260 -2.01 20.32 -21.48
CA ALA A 260 -0.63 19.94 -21.19
C ALA A 260 -0.42 18.43 -20.93
N TYR A 261 -1.50 17.72 -20.64
CA TYR A 261 -1.51 16.29 -20.30
C TYR A 261 -2.31 15.43 -21.27
N GLN A 262 -2.80 16.04 -22.36
CA GLN A 262 -3.58 15.35 -23.39
C GLN A 262 -4.76 14.56 -22.81
N PHE A 263 -5.57 15.22 -21.95
CA PHE A 263 -6.73 14.58 -21.35
C PHE A 263 -7.74 14.14 -22.41
N ARG A 264 -8.17 12.88 -22.32
CA ARG A 264 -9.38 12.43 -23.03
C ARG A 264 -10.62 13.13 -22.44
N PRO A 265 -11.59 13.58 -23.27
CA PRO A 265 -12.78 14.27 -22.78
C PRO A 265 -13.52 13.51 -21.68
N GLU A 266 -13.65 12.19 -21.82
CA GLU A 266 -14.35 11.34 -20.85
C GLU A 266 -13.63 11.31 -19.51
N THR A 267 -12.30 11.30 -19.54
CA THR A 267 -11.48 11.32 -18.33
C THR A 267 -11.56 12.69 -17.64
N TRP A 268 -11.54 13.77 -18.42
CA TRP A 268 -11.70 15.15 -17.92
C TRP A 268 -13.03 15.34 -17.20
N GLU A 269 -14.13 14.92 -17.82
CA GLU A 269 -15.47 14.95 -17.21
C GLU A 269 -15.55 14.05 -15.97
N SER A 270 -14.96 12.85 -16.01
CA SER A 270 -14.92 11.93 -14.85
C SER A 270 -14.16 12.48 -13.63
N LEU A 271 -13.28 13.46 -13.84
CA LEU A 271 -12.54 14.15 -12.80
C LEU A 271 -13.29 15.40 -12.29
N GLY A 272 -14.46 15.71 -12.86
CA GLY A 272 -15.25 16.90 -12.56
C GLY A 272 -14.86 18.13 -13.37
N GLY A 273 -14.11 17.95 -14.46
CA GLY A 273 -13.81 19.02 -15.41
C GLY A 273 -15.05 19.43 -16.21
N THR A 274 -15.17 20.72 -16.52
CA THR A 274 -16.22 21.25 -17.41
C THR A 274 -15.57 21.83 -18.66
N GLY A 275 -16.27 21.78 -19.80
CA GLY A 275 -15.71 22.21 -21.08
C GLY A 275 -14.53 21.35 -21.54
N ARG A 276 -13.67 21.90 -22.41
CA ARG A 276 -12.46 21.21 -22.90
C ARG A 276 -11.30 21.46 -21.95
N ALA A 277 -10.45 20.45 -21.75
CA ALA A 277 -9.33 20.57 -20.82
C ALA A 277 -8.33 21.66 -21.26
N GLU A 278 -8.11 21.86 -22.56
CA GLU A 278 -7.25 22.91 -23.13
C GLU A 278 -7.74 24.34 -22.90
N ASP A 279 -9.03 24.51 -22.62
CA ASP A 279 -9.64 25.80 -22.30
C ASP A 279 -9.54 26.13 -20.80
N ALA A 280 -9.28 25.12 -19.97
CA ALA A 280 -9.06 25.29 -18.54
C ALA A 280 -7.70 25.93 -18.25
N ASP A 281 -7.62 26.67 -17.16
CA ASP A 281 -6.38 27.30 -16.74
C ASP A 281 -5.31 26.24 -16.38
N PRO A 282 -4.01 26.59 -16.49
CA PRO A 282 -2.92 25.65 -16.24
C PRO A 282 -2.95 24.97 -14.87
N ALA A 283 -3.41 25.67 -13.82
CA ALA A 283 -3.47 25.11 -12.48
C ALA A 283 -4.57 24.05 -12.37
N THR A 284 -5.72 24.26 -13.01
CA THR A 284 -6.79 23.27 -13.09
C THR A 284 -6.33 22.02 -13.84
N GLN A 285 -5.61 22.15 -14.96
CA GLN A 285 -5.08 20.99 -15.69
C GLN A 285 -4.08 20.17 -14.87
N ASP A 286 -3.16 20.84 -14.17
CA ASP A 286 -2.19 20.17 -13.27
C ASP A 286 -2.88 19.46 -12.10
N ALA A 287 -3.88 20.11 -11.49
CA ALA A 287 -4.65 19.52 -10.40
C ALA A 287 -5.43 18.27 -10.85
N MET A 288 -6.03 18.30 -12.04
CA MET A 288 -6.71 17.15 -12.62
C MET A 288 -5.74 16.02 -12.97
N ALA A 289 -4.51 16.34 -13.38
CA ALA A 289 -3.50 15.33 -13.72
C ALA A 289 -3.07 14.61 -12.45
N MET A 290 -2.78 15.35 -11.39
CA MET A 290 -2.48 14.79 -10.08
C MET A 290 -3.65 13.96 -9.53
N ARG A 291 -4.89 14.41 -9.70
CA ARG A 291 -6.09 13.68 -9.28
C ARG A 291 -6.26 12.36 -10.03
N LEU A 292 -6.02 12.37 -11.34
CA LEU A 292 -6.11 11.17 -12.17
C LEU A 292 -5.02 10.15 -11.80
N GLN A 293 -3.80 10.62 -11.54
CA GLN A 293 -2.70 9.78 -11.09
C GLN A 293 -2.97 9.16 -9.72
N GLN A 294 -3.52 9.91 -8.78
CA GLN A 294 -3.90 9.37 -7.46
C GLN A 294 -5.00 8.31 -7.57
N ARG A 295 -5.88 8.43 -8.56
CA ARG A 295 -7.01 7.50 -8.74
C ARG A 295 -6.63 6.24 -9.52
N SER A 296 -5.81 6.37 -10.56
CA SER A 296 -5.61 5.33 -11.58
C SER A 296 -4.13 4.97 -11.80
N GLY A 297 -3.25 5.55 -10.98
CA GLY A 297 -1.80 5.44 -11.14
C GLY A 297 -1.30 6.07 -12.44
N TRP A 298 -0.08 5.69 -12.83
CA TRP A 298 0.60 6.23 -14.01
C TRP A 298 0.16 5.58 -15.33
N SER A 299 -0.73 4.59 -15.28
CA SER A 299 -1.22 3.82 -16.44
C SER A 299 -1.90 4.66 -17.51
N GLN A 300 -2.36 5.87 -17.15
CA GLN A 300 -3.05 6.80 -18.05
C GLN A 300 -2.11 7.61 -18.95
N TRP A 301 -0.80 7.62 -18.67
CA TRP A 301 0.20 8.33 -19.49
C TRP A 301 1.24 7.35 -20.02
N THR A 302 1.20 7.08 -21.32
CA THR A 302 2.17 6.18 -21.97
C THR A 302 3.61 6.67 -21.84
N THR A 303 3.81 7.97 -21.67
CA THR A 303 5.12 8.58 -21.46
C THR A 303 5.64 8.49 -20.02
N ALA A 304 4.79 8.17 -19.04
CA ALA A 304 5.17 8.16 -17.63
C ALA A 304 6.28 7.13 -17.32
N ARG A 305 6.24 5.94 -17.94
CA ARG A 305 7.35 4.96 -17.83
C ARG A 305 8.68 5.52 -18.34
N GLY A 306 8.64 6.23 -19.46
CA GLY A 306 9.82 6.89 -20.04
C GLY A 306 10.34 8.07 -19.23
N CYS A 307 9.58 8.51 -18.22
CA CYS A 307 9.96 9.53 -17.26
C CYS A 307 10.37 8.94 -15.90
N GLY A 308 10.27 7.62 -15.69
CA GLY A 308 10.68 6.94 -14.45
C GLY A 308 9.54 6.53 -13.53
N ALA A 309 8.29 6.52 -14.01
CA ALA A 309 7.17 5.95 -13.27
C ALA A 309 7.19 4.41 -13.38
N GLY A 310 7.41 3.73 -12.27
CA GLY A 310 7.34 2.27 -12.12
C GLY A 310 5.90 1.78 -11.96
#